data_AF-A0A8S3ZBE7-F1
#
_entry.id   AF-A0A8S3ZBE7-F1
#
_cell.length_a   1.000
_cell.length_b   1.000
_cell.length_c   1.000
_cell.angle_alpha   90.00
_cell.angle_beta   90.00
_cell.angle_gamma   90.00
#
_symmetry.space_group_name_H-M   'P 1'
#
loop_
_entity.id
_entity.type
_entity.pdbx_description
1 polymer ?
#
loop_
_entity_poly.entity_id
_entity_poly.type
_entity_poly.pdbx_seq_one_letter_code
_entity_poly.pdbx_strand_id
1 'polypeptide(L)'
;KPDRSSGANKPGLVASYGGDSDSGEEDDTPSPSLDESKLVDWTKLACLLCKRQFQSKDILNKHIQVSDLHKQNLEALMKSKGTSSAEKIEYRDRAKERRQKYGVPEPPEPLKKTVSDFEPSASVAYEEPTKFGIGGENVGSKLLQKMGWSQGQGLGKSNQGRVDPIE
;
A
#
# COMPACT_ATOMS: atom_id res chain seq x y z
N LYS A 1 -19.45 64.42 -18.15
CA LYS A 1 -20.69 63.71 -18.58
C LYS A 1 -20.38 62.99 -19.90
N PRO A 2 -21.03 61.85 -20.20
CA PRO A 2 -20.84 60.46 -19.74
C PRO A 2 -19.95 59.68 -20.76
N ASP A 3 -19.52 58.42 -20.62
CA ASP A 3 -20.33 57.18 -20.60
C ASP A 3 -19.50 55.96 -20.14
N ARG A 4 -20.18 54.85 -19.87
CA ARG A 4 -19.93 53.79 -18.90
C ARG A 4 -20.27 52.45 -19.56
N SER A 5 -19.33 51.51 -19.63
CA SER A 5 -19.58 50.06 -19.79
C SER A 5 -18.25 49.32 -19.61
N SER A 6 -18.13 48.04 -19.25
CA SER A 6 -18.91 47.05 -18.49
C SER A 6 -17.94 45.87 -18.37
N GLY A 7 -17.79 45.27 -17.18
CA GLY A 7 -16.88 44.12 -17.00
C GLY A 7 -17.02 43.52 -15.63
N ALA A 8 -17.95 42.56 -15.52
CA ALA A 8 -18.32 41.86 -14.30
C ALA A 8 -17.16 41.05 -13.68
N ASN A 9 -16.96 41.17 -12.36
CA ASN A 9 -16.22 40.19 -11.59
C ASN A 9 -17.17 39.54 -10.57
N LYS A 10 -17.39 38.23 -10.71
CA LYS A 10 -18.35 37.45 -9.90
C LYS A 10 -17.75 37.18 -8.50
N PRO A 11 -18.56 37.17 -7.43
CA PRO A 11 -18.09 36.85 -6.08
C PRO A 11 -17.81 35.35 -5.93
N GLY A 12 -16.71 35.03 -5.23
CA GLY A 12 -16.26 33.68 -4.91
C GLY A 12 -17.30 32.91 -4.10
N LEU A 13 -17.64 31.74 -4.62
CA LEU A 13 -18.56 30.76 -4.05
C LEU A 13 -17.84 30.01 -2.90
N VAL A 14 -18.14 30.37 -1.64
CA VAL A 14 -17.72 29.57 -0.47
C VAL A 14 -18.97 28.88 0.07
N ALA A 15 -19.08 27.57 -0.20
CA ALA A 15 -20.09 26.73 0.43
C ALA A 15 -19.56 26.25 1.78
N SER A 16 -20.14 26.78 2.85
CA SER A 16 -19.99 26.24 4.21
C SER A 16 -20.99 25.09 4.36
N TYR A 17 -20.49 23.85 4.43
CA TYR A 17 -21.31 22.69 4.78
C TYR A 17 -21.08 22.35 6.25
N GLY A 18 -21.86 23.00 7.11
CA GLY A 18 -22.23 22.45 8.41
C GLY A 18 -23.48 21.59 8.20
N GLY A 19 -23.33 20.29 8.35
CA GLY A 19 -24.42 19.32 8.30
C GLY A 19 -24.42 18.49 9.58
N ASP A 20 -25.15 18.98 10.57
CA ASP A 20 -25.71 18.19 11.66
C ASP A 20 -26.76 17.25 11.05
N SER A 21 -26.59 15.94 11.21
CA SER A 21 -27.59 14.96 10.80
C SER A 21 -27.62 13.81 11.81
N ASP A 22 -28.39 14.05 12.85
CA ASP A 22 -29.03 13.10 13.74
C ASP A 22 -29.99 12.19 12.96
N SER A 23 -29.88 10.85 13.13
CA SER A 23 -30.97 9.85 12.97
C SER A 23 -30.43 8.42 13.03
N GLY A 24 -30.98 7.60 13.94
CA GLY A 24 -30.99 6.14 13.80
C GLY A 24 -30.83 5.38 15.12
N GLU A 25 -31.93 5.23 15.86
CA GLU A 25 -32.09 4.25 16.92
C GLU A 25 -32.29 2.83 16.32
N GLU A 26 -31.96 1.81 17.12
CA GLU A 26 -32.36 0.39 17.02
C GLU A 26 -31.70 -0.49 15.92
N ASP A 27 -30.69 -1.28 16.33
CA ASP A 27 -30.50 -2.64 15.80
C ASP A 27 -30.04 -3.56 16.94
N ASP A 28 -30.99 -4.33 17.46
CA ASP A 28 -30.79 -5.50 18.33
C ASP A 28 -30.00 -6.55 17.52
N THR A 29 -28.68 -6.44 17.49
CA THR A 29 -27.82 -7.42 16.82
C THR A 29 -27.58 -8.61 17.76
N PRO A 30 -27.94 -9.84 17.36
CA PRO A 30 -27.67 -11.01 18.17
C PRO A 30 -26.16 -11.17 18.30
N SER A 31 -25.73 -11.39 19.55
CA SER A 31 -24.40 -11.76 20.02
C SER A 31 -23.50 -12.40 18.94
N PRO A 32 -22.22 -12.02 18.82
CA PRO A 32 -21.28 -12.64 17.89
C PRO A 32 -20.94 -14.05 18.39
N SER A 33 -21.84 -15.00 18.16
CA SER A 33 -21.48 -16.41 18.13
C SER A 33 -20.55 -16.59 16.94
N LEU A 34 -19.25 -16.31 17.14
CA LEU A 34 -18.23 -16.72 16.20
C LEU A 34 -18.37 -18.21 16.05
N ASP A 35 -18.90 -18.65 14.90
CA ASP A 35 -19.26 -20.04 14.66
C ASP A 35 -18.08 -20.96 14.97
N GLU A 36 -18.05 -21.56 16.17
CA GLU A 36 -17.07 -22.58 16.57
C GLU A 36 -17.04 -23.72 15.54
N SER A 37 -18.20 -23.99 14.93
CA SER A 37 -18.40 -24.90 13.80
C SER A 37 -17.51 -24.61 12.60
N LYS A 38 -17.09 -23.35 12.38
CA LYS A 38 -16.21 -22.96 11.26
C LYS A 38 -14.72 -23.09 11.60
N LEU A 39 -14.39 -23.16 12.87
CA LEU A 39 -13.01 -23.28 13.37
C LEU A 39 -12.56 -24.74 13.51
N VAL A 40 -13.45 -25.70 13.25
CA VAL A 40 -13.19 -27.14 13.37
C VAL A 40 -13.47 -27.83 12.04
N ASP A 41 -12.46 -28.50 11.49
CA ASP A 41 -12.60 -29.33 10.31
C ASP A 41 -12.83 -30.80 10.73
N TRP A 42 -14.07 -31.27 10.60
CA TRP A 42 -14.46 -32.64 10.93
C TRP A 42 -13.94 -33.67 9.91
N THR A 43 -13.61 -33.26 8.69
CA THR A 43 -13.07 -34.16 7.66
C THR A 43 -11.61 -34.48 7.91
N LYS A 44 -10.84 -33.47 8.35
CA LYS A 44 -9.42 -33.63 8.69
C LYS A 44 -9.18 -33.91 10.16
N LEU A 45 -10.23 -33.86 10.99
CA LEU A 45 -10.16 -33.92 12.45
C LEU A 45 -9.18 -32.89 13.02
N ALA A 46 -9.28 -31.64 12.57
CA ALA A 46 -8.33 -30.59 12.91
C ALA A 46 -9.00 -29.36 13.53
N CYS A 47 -8.37 -28.79 14.55
CA CYS A 47 -8.73 -27.48 15.08
C CYS A 47 -7.92 -26.40 14.35
N LEU A 48 -8.59 -25.55 13.57
CA LEU A 48 -7.95 -24.47 12.80
C LEU A 48 -7.47 -23.32 13.69
N LEU A 49 -8.09 -23.16 14.86
CA LEU A 49 -7.69 -22.17 15.85
C LEU A 49 -6.36 -22.53 16.52
N CYS A 50 -6.15 -23.82 16.80
CA CYS A 50 -4.89 -24.31 17.39
C CYS A 50 -3.90 -24.85 16.35
N LYS A 51 -4.31 -24.94 15.07
CA LYS A 51 -3.55 -25.51 13.95
C LYS A 51 -3.03 -26.92 14.25
N ARG A 52 -3.88 -27.76 14.85
CA ARG A 52 -3.55 -29.13 15.27
C ARG A 52 -4.51 -30.14 14.65
N GLN A 53 -3.97 -31.26 14.20
CA GLN A 53 -4.72 -32.41 13.70
C GLN A 53 -4.74 -33.53 14.75
N PHE A 54 -5.87 -34.21 14.87
CA PHE A 54 -6.10 -35.27 15.86
C PHE A 54 -6.44 -36.61 15.19
N GLN A 55 -6.22 -37.70 15.93
CA GLN A 55 -6.38 -39.06 15.42
C GLN A 55 -7.84 -39.54 15.46
N SER A 56 -8.68 -38.95 16.32
CA SER A 56 -10.09 -39.30 16.44
C SER A 56 -10.96 -38.09 16.76
N LYS A 57 -12.25 -38.22 16.46
CA LYS A 57 -13.28 -37.23 16.77
C LYS A 57 -13.36 -36.94 18.28
N ASP A 58 -13.21 -37.98 19.11
CA ASP A 58 -13.31 -37.84 20.56
C ASP A 58 -12.14 -37.06 21.16
N ILE A 59 -10.94 -37.23 20.61
CA ILE A 59 -9.75 -36.48 21.05
C ILE A 59 -9.88 -35.00 20.62
N LEU A 60 -10.36 -34.74 19.41
CA LEU A 60 -10.64 -33.38 18.93
C LEU A 60 -11.71 -32.69 19.78
N ASN A 61 -12.79 -33.39 20.13
CA ASN A 61 -13.84 -32.86 21.00
C ASN A 61 -13.33 -32.52 22.40
N LYS A 62 -12.55 -33.43 23.00
CA LYS A 62 -11.89 -33.17 24.28
C LYS A 62 -10.97 -31.97 24.18
N HIS A 63 -10.20 -31.84 23.10
CA HIS A 63 -9.35 -30.68 22.88
C HIS A 63 -10.14 -29.35 22.89
N ILE A 64 -11.27 -29.28 22.18
CA ILE A 64 -12.12 -28.08 22.14
C ILE A 64 -12.66 -27.74 23.53
N GLN A 65 -13.11 -28.76 24.28
CA GLN A 65 -13.76 -28.56 25.58
C GLN A 65 -12.77 -28.24 26.72
N VAL A 66 -11.62 -28.92 26.76
CA VAL A 66 -10.74 -28.90 27.93
C VAL A 66 -9.37 -28.27 27.72
N SER A 67 -8.93 -28.05 26.48
CA SER A 67 -7.57 -27.54 26.24
C SER A 67 -7.46 -26.05 26.56
N ASP A 68 -6.56 -25.70 27.47
CA ASP A 68 -6.27 -24.30 27.81
C ASP A 68 -5.77 -23.50 26.61
N LEU A 69 -5.00 -24.13 25.71
CA LEU A 69 -4.57 -23.52 24.45
C LEU A 69 -5.75 -23.09 23.56
N HIS A 70 -6.83 -23.89 23.53
CA HIS A 70 -8.01 -23.57 22.73
C HIS A 70 -8.73 -22.36 23.30
N LYS A 71 -8.90 -22.32 24.63
CA LYS A 71 -9.51 -21.21 25.38
C LYS A 71 -8.72 -19.91 25.20
N GLN A 72 -7.40 -19.96 25.40
CA GLN A 72 -6.53 -18.78 25.23
C GLN A 72 -6.55 -18.26 23.79
N ASN A 73 -6.53 -19.14 22.78
CA ASN A 73 -6.61 -18.72 21.39
C ASN A 73 -7.98 -18.14 21.04
N LEU A 74 -9.07 -18.67 21.62
CA LEU A 74 -10.41 -18.12 21.45
C LEU A 74 -10.49 -16.71 22.05
N GLU A 75 -10.01 -16.54 23.28
CA GLU A 75 -9.98 -15.22 23.95
C GLU A 75 -9.12 -14.21 23.16
N ALA A 76 -7.97 -14.62 22.64
CA ALA A 76 -7.13 -13.78 21.79
C ALA A 76 -7.83 -13.43 20.46
N LEU A 77 -8.55 -14.38 19.87
CA LEU A 77 -9.34 -14.14 18.67
C LEU A 77 -10.48 -13.16 18.96
N MET A 78 -11.21 -13.32 20.06
CA MET A 78 -12.26 -12.38 20.48
C MET A 78 -11.69 -10.97 20.69
N LYS A 79 -10.53 -10.87 21.33
CA LYS A 79 -9.86 -9.59 21.59
C LYS A 79 -9.39 -8.91 20.30
N SER A 80 -8.79 -9.68 19.39
CA SER A 80 -8.37 -9.14 18.08
C SER A 80 -9.53 -8.88 17.14
N LYS A 81 -10.63 -9.63 17.26
CA LYS A 81 -11.84 -9.44 16.44
C LYS A 81 -12.64 -8.24 16.91
N GLY A 82 -12.70 -7.97 18.21
CA GLY A 82 -13.23 -6.74 18.77
C GLY A 82 -12.47 -5.48 18.32
N THR A 83 -11.19 -5.60 17.99
CA THR A 83 -10.39 -4.49 17.39
C THR A 83 -10.35 -4.52 15.86
N SER A 84 -10.86 -5.57 15.20
CA SER A 84 -10.79 -5.71 13.73
C SER A 84 -12.14 -5.79 13.02
N SER A 85 -13.26 -5.78 13.75
CA SER A 85 -14.59 -5.74 13.13
C SER A 85 -15.09 -4.34 12.78
N ALA A 86 -14.45 -3.26 13.21
CA ALA A 86 -14.87 -1.89 12.86
C ALA A 86 -13.84 -0.79 13.13
N GLU A 87 -12.55 -1.10 13.37
CA GLU A 87 -11.55 -0.02 13.42
C GLU A 87 -11.23 0.39 11.98
N LYS A 88 -11.97 1.41 11.52
CA LYS A 88 -11.68 2.27 10.39
C LYS A 88 -10.16 2.27 10.16
N ILE A 89 -9.71 1.72 9.02
CA ILE A 89 -8.33 1.92 8.56
C ILE A 89 -8.19 3.42 8.35
N GLU A 90 -7.83 4.14 9.41
CA GLU A 90 -7.55 5.55 9.35
C GLU A 90 -6.18 5.67 8.72
N TYR A 91 -6.14 6.30 7.54
CA TYR A 91 -4.91 6.53 6.81
C TYR A 91 -3.96 7.37 7.66
N ARG A 92 -3.03 6.69 8.33
CA ARG A 92 -2.00 7.33 9.13
C ARG A 92 -0.91 7.84 8.19
N ASP A 93 -0.93 9.15 7.94
CA ASP A 93 0.04 9.79 7.05
C ASP A 93 1.43 9.89 7.71
N ARG A 94 2.24 8.84 7.48
CA ARG A 94 3.61 8.74 7.97
C ARG A 94 4.55 9.80 7.38
N ALA A 95 4.19 10.43 6.26
CA ALA A 95 4.97 11.54 5.69
C ALA A 95 4.71 12.83 6.47
N LYS A 96 3.46 13.09 6.85
CA LYS A 96 3.08 14.23 7.73
C LYS A 96 3.74 14.12 9.10
N GLU A 97 3.78 12.94 9.71
CA GLU A 97 4.47 12.72 10.99
C GLU A 97 5.96 13.02 10.90
N ARG A 98 6.60 12.66 9.78
CA ARG A 98 8.01 12.95 9.54
C ARG A 98 8.27 14.45 9.38
N ARG A 99 7.38 15.16 8.68
CA ARG A 99 7.41 16.64 8.56
C ARG A 99 7.23 17.32 9.92
N GLN A 100 6.37 16.80 10.79
CA GLN A 100 6.17 17.33 12.15
C GLN A 100 7.39 17.08 13.04
N LYS A 101 8.04 15.92 12.92
CA LYS A 101 9.18 15.55 13.76
C LYS A 101 10.50 16.18 13.33
N TYR A 102 10.74 16.30 12.03
CA TYR A 102 12.03 16.72 11.48
C TYR A 102 11.96 18.03 10.68
N GLY A 103 10.79 18.66 10.61
CA GLY A 103 10.56 19.84 9.77
C GLY A 103 10.45 19.49 8.28
N VAL A 104 9.97 20.46 7.50
CA VAL A 104 10.12 20.47 6.04
C VAL A 104 11.45 21.20 5.78
N PRO A 105 12.39 20.64 5.00
CA PRO A 105 13.56 21.41 4.59
C PRO A 105 13.09 22.67 3.88
N GLU A 106 13.73 23.81 4.18
CA GLU A 106 13.40 25.11 3.63
C GLU A 106 13.26 25.01 2.10
N PRO A 107 12.07 25.35 1.53
CA PRO A 107 11.89 25.30 0.09
C PRO A 107 12.97 26.17 -0.57
N PRO A 108 13.68 25.65 -1.58
CA PRO A 108 14.64 26.47 -2.30
C PRO A 108 13.92 27.72 -2.81
N GLU A 109 14.54 28.89 -2.63
CA GLU A 109 13.95 30.15 -3.04
C GLU A 109 13.48 30.04 -4.50
N PRO A 110 12.28 30.56 -4.82
CA PRO A 110 11.77 30.52 -6.19
C PRO A 110 12.73 31.30 -7.07
N LEU A 111 13.56 30.57 -7.83
CA LEU A 111 14.38 31.13 -8.89
C LEU A 111 13.42 31.81 -9.86
N LYS A 112 13.46 33.15 -9.89
CA LYS A 112 12.78 33.98 -10.89
C LYS A 112 13.47 33.75 -12.24
N LYS A 113 13.27 32.58 -12.83
CA LYS A 113 13.73 32.28 -14.19
C LYS A 113 12.83 33.06 -15.12
N THR A 114 13.33 34.19 -15.62
CA THR A 114 12.76 34.83 -16.79
C THR A 114 12.82 33.84 -17.95
N VAL A 115 11.80 33.89 -18.80
CA VAL A 115 11.56 32.99 -19.94
C VAL A 115 12.71 32.99 -20.98
N SER A 116 13.76 33.77 -20.74
CA SER A 116 14.95 33.94 -21.58
C SER A 116 16.05 32.90 -21.37
N ASP A 117 15.97 32.05 -20.35
CA ASP A 117 16.94 30.94 -20.15
C ASP A 117 16.44 29.59 -20.71
N PHE A 118 15.28 29.58 -21.36
CA PHE A 118 14.88 28.49 -22.25
C PHE A 118 15.43 28.77 -23.65
N GLU A 119 16.75 28.69 -23.81
CA GLU A 119 17.23 28.18 -25.10
C GLU A 119 16.66 26.76 -25.22
N PRO A 120 16.00 26.39 -26.32
CA PRO A 120 15.73 24.99 -26.59
C PRO A 120 17.10 24.36 -26.78
N SER A 121 17.68 23.82 -25.71
CA SER A 121 18.89 23.01 -25.78
C SER A 121 18.61 22.00 -26.88
N ALA A 122 19.36 22.11 -27.97
CA ALA A 122 19.23 21.31 -29.16
C ALA A 122 18.83 19.89 -28.76
N SER A 123 17.69 19.43 -29.29
CA SER A 123 17.10 18.10 -29.09
C SER A 123 18.18 17.15 -28.60
N VAL A 124 18.23 16.91 -27.29
CA VAL A 124 19.24 16.04 -26.70
C VAL A 124 19.07 14.74 -27.44
N ALA A 125 20.04 14.39 -28.28
CA ALA A 125 20.10 13.09 -28.89
C ALA A 125 20.11 12.14 -27.69
N TYR A 126 18.99 11.47 -27.44
CA TYR A 126 18.93 10.43 -26.43
C TYR A 126 19.96 9.42 -26.90
N GLU A 127 21.14 9.42 -26.27
CA GLU A 127 22.07 8.33 -26.45
C GLU A 127 21.35 7.11 -25.89
N GLU A 128 20.75 6.33 -26.77
CA GLU A 128 20.18 5.03 -26.47
C GLU A 128 21.34 4.15 -25.98
N PRO A 129 21.56 3.98 -24.66
CA PRO A 129 22.78 3.33 -24.16
C PRO A 129 22.82 1.84 -24.53
N THR A 130 21.71 1.33 -25.06
CA THR A 130 21.52 -0.05 -25.51
C THR A 130 21.75 -0.23 -27.00
N LYS A 131 21.87 0.83 -27.82
CA LYS A 131 22.05 0.70 -29.28
C LYS A 131 23.39 0.04 -29.63
N PHE A 132 24.43 0.34 -28.86
CA PHE A 132 25.78 -0.24 -29.02
C PHE A 132 26.10 -1.31 -27.97
N GLY A 133 25.09 -1.72 -27.19
CA GLY A 133 25.25 -2.63 -26.06
C GLY A 133 25.73 -1.93 -24.78
N ILE A 134 25.56 -2.63 -23.65
CA ILE A 134 25.93 -2.12 -22.33
C ILE A 134 27.47 -2.15 -22.19
N GLY A 135 28.12 -0.99 -22.26
CA GLY A 135 29.57 -0.87 -22.08
C GLY A 135 30.05 -1.22 -20.67
N GLY A 136 31.29 -1.72 -20.53
CA GLY A 136 31.86 -2.19 -19.24
C GLY A 136 32.33 -1.10 -18.28
N GLU A 137 32.36 0.16 -18.71
CA GLU A 137 32.96 1.25 -17.92
C GLU A 137 31.99 1.91 -16.94
N ASN A 138 30.68 1.79 -17.18
CA ASN A 138 29.66 2.43 -16.36
C ASN A 138 29.39 1.68 -15.04
N VAL A 139 28.87 2.40 -14.05
CA VAL A 139 28.58 1.82 -12.72
C VAL A 139 27.51 0.73 -12.80
N GLY A 140 26.56 0.87 -13.72
CA GLY A 140 25.49 -0.10 -13.94
C GLY A 140 26.00 -1.45 -14.40
N SER A 141 26.91 -1.50 -15.39
CA SER A 141 27.47 -2.74 -15.92
C SER A 141 28.34 -3.46 -14.89
N LYS A 142 29.11 -2.72 -14.08
CA LYS A 142 29.84 -3.29 -12.94
C LYS A 142 28.90 -3.88 -11.88
N LEU A 143 27.77 -3.23 -11.62
CA LEU A 143 26.75 -3.76 -10.70
C LEU A 143 26.12 -5.04 -11.25
N LEU A 144 25.72 -5.04 -12.52
CA LEU A 144 25.14 -6.21 -13.19
C LEU A 144 26.14 -7.38 -13.19
N GLN A 145 27.41 -7.13 -13.51
CA GLN A 145 28.50 -8.12 -13.42
C GLN A 145 28.68 -8.68 -12.01
N LYS A 146 28.66 -7.82 -10.98
CA LYS A 146 28.71 -8.28 -9.58
C LYS A 146 27.53 -9.17 -9.19
N MET A 147 26.39 -8.99 -9.85
CA MET A 147 25.19 -9.81 -9.66
C MET A 147 25.14 -11.04 -10.59
N GLY A 148 26.24 -11.36 -11.27
CA GLY A 148 26.37 -12.56 -12.10
C GLY A 148 25.86 -12.41 -13.53
N TRP A 149 25.51 -11.20 -13.96
CA TRP A 149 25.15 -10.92 -15.35
C TRP A 149 26.42 -10.72 -16.20
N SER A 150 26.48 -11.37 -17.36
CA SER A 150 27.60 -11.23 -18.30
C SER A 150 27.11 -10.66 -19.64
N GLN A 151 28.01 -9.99 -20.38
CA GLN A 151 27.66 -9.41 -21.68
C GLN A 151 27.20 -10.51 -22.65
N GLY A 152 26.04 -10.31 -23.28
CA GLY A 152 25.42 -11.30 -24.17
C GLY A 152 24.53 -12.33 -23.49
N GLN A 153 24.41 -12.29 -22.16
CA GLN A 153 23.51 -13.14 -21.39
C GLN A 153 22.18 -12.43 -21.13
N GLY A 154 21.07 -13.14 -21.30
CA GLY A 154 19.74 -12.62 -20.96
C GLY A 154 19.63 -12.27 -19.48
N LEU A 155 18.95 -11.16 -19.15
CA LEU A 155 18.73 -10.78 -17.76
C LEU A 155 17.65 -11.66 -17.09
N GLY A 156 17.89 -12.11 -15.86
CA GLY A 156 16.93 -12.89 -15.06
C GLY A 156 17.52 -14.15 -14.46
N LYS A 157 16.80 -14.78 -13.51
CA LYS A 157 17.30 -15.94 -12.72
C LYS A 157 17.78 -17.12 -13.57
N SER A 158 17.15 -17.34 -14.72
CA SER A 158 17.45 -18.43 -15.65
C SER A 158 18.03 -17.92 -16.98
N ASN A 159 18.53 -16.68 -17.02
CA ASN A 159 19.08 -16.04 -18.23
C ASN A 159 18.11 -15.96 -19.41
N GLN A 160 16.80 -15.92 -19.13
CA GLN A 160 15.73 -15.94 -20.14
C GLN A 160 15.43 -14.55 -20.73
N GLY A 161 16.08 -13.49 -20.23
CA GLY A 161 15.88 -12.13 -20.73
C GLY A 161 16.29 -12.01 -22.19
N ARG A 162 15.62 -11.12 -22.92
CA ARG A 162 15.93 -10.84 -24.32
C ARG A 162 17.31 -10.18 -24.44
N VAL A 163 18.15 -10.69 -25.33
CA VAL A 163 19.51 -10.18 -25.59
C VAL A 163 19.50 -9.15 -26.72
N ASP A 164 18.67 -9.38 -27.74
CA ASP A 164 18.57 -8.51 -28.90
C ASP A 164 17.53 -7.39 -28.73
N PRO A 165 17.77 -6.19 -29.28
CA PRO A 165 16.77 -5.12 -29.32
C PRO A 165 15.44 -5.56 -29.94
N ILE A 166 14.37 -4.86 -29.54
CA ILE A 166 13.05 -5.00 -30.16
C ILE A 166 13.00 -4.02 -31.33
N GLU A 167 12.63 -4.53 -32.51
CA GLU A 167 12.34 -3.72 -33.70
C GLU A 167 10.88 -3.27 -33.70
#